data_AF-A0A8B4I0A7-F1
#
_entry.id   AF-A0A8B4I0A7-F1
#
_cell.length_a   1.000
_cell.length_b   1.000
_cell.length_c   1.000
_cell.angle_alpha   90.00
_cell.angle_beta   90.00
_cell.angle_gamma   90.00
#
_symmetry.space_group_name_H-M   'P 1'
#
loop_
_entity.id
_entity.type
_entity.pdbx_description
1 polymer ?
#
loop_
_entity_poly.entity_id
_entity_poly.type
_entity_poly.pdbx_seq_one_letter_code
_entity_poly.pdbx_strand_id
1 'polypeptide(L)'
;MFSDVSVKADKTFVVTVAGNRCHVTQDYNKPLYQAIRAYLDEGGKFSKYAEDVVVESDPLVLARLWAETSLQNTEALVSQYRDARDLEGPTPITAEQFTGLLTWRQAVREWPKAKRYPAESSRPNAPQWLSAVLKNDQ
;
A
#
# COMPACT_ATOMS: atom_id res chain seq x y z
N MET A 1 -12.00 -23.25 -16.50
CA MET A 1 -12.84 -22.28 -17.23
C MET A 1 -12.17 -20.94 -17.12
N PHE A 2 -11.84 -20.29 -18.24
CA PHE A 2 -11.21 -18.96 -18.25
C PHE A 2 -12.28 -17.87 -18.14
N SER A 3 -11.97 -16.77 -17.49
CA SER A 3 -12.79 -15.56 -17.48
C SER A 3 -11.92 -14.33 -17.70
N ASP A 4 -12.54 -13.23 -18.16
CA ASP A 4 -11.87 -11.94 -18.38
C ASP A 4 -10.63 -12.04 -19.31
N VAL A 5 -10.80 -12.69 -20.47
CA VAL A 5 -9.72 -12.88 -21.44
C VAL A 5 -9.48 -11.60 -22.23
N SER A 6 -8.32 -10.99 -22.03
CA SER A 6 -7.82 -9.82 -22.74
C SER A 6 -6.68 -10.19 -23.67
N VAL A 7 -6.76 -9.79 -24.95
CA VAL A 7 -5.73 -10.09 -25.97
C VAL A 7 -4.83 -8.87 -26.20
N LYS A 8 -3.52 -9.02 -26.02
CA LYS A 8 -2.51 -7.98 -26.28
C LYS A 8 -2.07 -7.95 -27.74
N ALA A 9 -1.51 -6.83 -28.18
CA ALA A 9 -1.00 -6.64 -29.55
C ALA A 9 0.16 -7.59 -29.90
N ASP A 10 0.95 -7.99 -28.88
CA ASP A 10 2.08 -8.91 -28.99
C ASP A 10 1.67 -10.40 -29.02
N LYS A 11 0.37 -10.70 -29.17
CA LYS A 11 -0.19 -12.07 -29.19
C LYS A 11 -0.10 -12.82 -27.85
N THR A 12 0.12 -12.11 -26.75
CA THR A 12 -0.01 -12.64 -25.38
C THR A 12 -1.39 -12.34 -24.79
N PHE A 13 -1.73 -12.98 -23.67
CA PHE A 13 -3.07 -12.89 -23.07
C PHE A 13 -2.99 -12.47 -21.60
N VAL A 14 -3.95 -11.69 -21.14
CA VAL A 14 -4.22 -11.51 -19.70
C VAL A 14 -5.55 -12.19 -19.40
N VAL A 15 -5.59 -13.09 -18.42
CA VAL A 15 -6.78 -13.87 -18.08
C VAL A 15 -6.94 -13.95 -16.57
N THR A 16 -8.17 -14.19 -16.08
CA THR A 16 -8.40 -14.55 -14.69
C THR A 16 -8.53 -16.07 -14.56
N VAL A 17 -7.69 -16.68 -13.71
CA VAL A 17 -7.72 -18.12 -13.38
C VAL A 17 -7.82 -18.27 -11.87
N ALA A 18 -8.90 -18.93 -11.40
CA ALA A 18 -9.17 -19.11 -9.97
C ALA A 18 -9.10 -17.80 -9.15
N GLY A 19 -9.58 -16.70 -9.73
CA GLY A 19 -9.57 -15.37 -9.10
C GLY A 19 -8.27 -14.57 -9.27
N ASN A 20 -7.21 -15.16 -9.82
CA ASN A 20 -5.93 -14.47 -10.03
C ASN A 20 -5.78 -13.98 -11.47
N ARG A 21 -5.37 -12.72 -11.63
CA ARG A 21 -5.03 -12.12 -12.92
C ARG A 21 -3.64 -12.61 -13.35
N CYS A 22 -3.58 -13.32 -14.47
CA CYS A 22 -2.38 -13.97 -14.98
C CYS A 22 -2.03 -13.43 -16.37
N HIS A 23 -0.75 -13.11 -16.59
CA HIS A 23 -0.22 -12.86 -17.93
C HIS A 23 0.27 -14.20 -18.51
N VAL A 24 -0.31 -14.59 -19.64
CA VAL A 24 0.00 -15.85 -20.32
C VAL A 24 0.80 -15.56 -21.57
N THR A 25 2.05 -16.02 -21.54
CA THR A 25 2.96 -16.01 -22.69
C THR A 25 3.26 -17.43 -23.12
N GLN A 26 3.65 -17.60 -24.38
CA GLN A 26 4.00 -18.92 -24.94
C GLN A 26 5.20 -19.54 -24.23
N ASP A 27 6.20 -18.73 -23.86
CA ASP A 27 7.46 -19.19 -23.27
C ASP A 27 7.33 -19.52 -21.77
N TYR A 28 6.37 -18.90 -21.07
CA TYR A 28 6.15 -19.12 -19.64
C TYR A 28 5.25 -20.33 -19.35
N ASN A 29 4.16 -20.50 -20.11
CA ASN A 29 3.24 -21.62 -19.91
C ASN A 29 2.58 -22.03 -21.23
N LYS A 30 3.32 -22.79 -22.04
CA LYS A 30 2.91 -23.27 -23.36
C LYS A 30 1.56 -24.03 -23.35
N PRO A 31 1.28 -24.97 -22.42
CA PRO A 31 -0.02 -25.63 -22.36
C PRO A 31 -1.18 -24.65 -22.14
N LEU A 32 -1.04 -23.69 -21.23
CA LEU A 32 -2.08 -22.69 -20.96
C LEU A 32 -2.26 -21.74 -22.15
N TYR A 33 -1.16 -21.34 -22.79
CA TYR A 33 -1.19 -20.52 -24.01
C TYR A 33 -1.97 -21.22 -25.13
N GLN A 34 -1.70 -22.51 -25.35
CA GLN A 34 -2.39 -23.32 -26.35
C GLN A 34 -3.87 -23.51 -26.02
N ALA A 35 -4.22 -23.72 -24.74
CA ALA A 35 -5.60 -23.83 -24.32
C ALA A 35 -6.41 -22.55 -24.55
N ILE A 36 -5.80 -21.37 -24.33
CA ILE A 36 -6.45 -20.08 -24.62
C ILE A 36 -6.59 -19.88 -26.12
N ARG A 37 -5.59 -20.27 -26.93
CA ARG A 37 -5.69 -20.24 -28.41
C ARG A 37 -6.87 -21.07 -28.91
N ALA A 38 -6.96 -22.33 -28.48
CA ALA A 38 -8.07 -23.21 -28.86
C ALA A 38 -9.43 -22.63 -28.46
N TYR A 39 -9.55 -22.09 -27.23
CA TYR A 39 -10.77 -21.42 -26.78
C TYR A 39 -11.17 -20.23 -27.68
N LEU A 40 -10.21 -19.42 -28.11
CA LEU A 40 -10.48 -18.29 -29.00
C LEU A 40 -10.86 -18.75 -30.42
N ASP A 41 -10.18 -19.79 -30.93
CA ASP A 41 -10.47 -20.37 -32.24
C ASP A 41 -11.88 -21.00 -32.30
N GLU A 42 -12.38 -21.50 -31.17
CA GLU A 42 -13.76 -21.98 -30.98
C GLU A 42 -14.81 -20.86 -30.82
N GLY A 43 -14.42 -19.58 -30.98
CA GLY A 43 -15.32 -18.43 -30.86
C GLY A 43 -15.51 -17.94 -29.42
N GLY A 44 -14.57 -18.26 -28.53
CA GLY A 44 -14.53 -17.77 -27.16
C GLY A 44 -14.57 -16.24 -27.08
N LYS A 45 -15.24 -15.71 -26.03
CA LYS A 45 -15.35 -14.27 -25.83
C LYS A 45 -14.02 -13.70 -25.34
N PHE A 46 -13.63 -12.56 -25.90
CA PHE A 46 -12.45 -11.82 -25.48
C PHE A 46 -12.67 -10.31 -25.63
N SER A 47 -11.84 -9.54 -24.94
CA SER A 47 -11.69 -8.10 -25.14
C SER A 47 -10.29 -7.81 -25.68
N LYS A 48 -10.15 -6.69 -26.40
CA LYS A 48 -8.82 -6.15 -26.66
C LYS A 48 -8.25 -5.68 -25.33
N TYR A 49 -7.02 -6.06 -25.02
CA TYR A 49 -6.32 -5.52 -23.86
C TYR A 49 -6.25 -3.99 -24.01
N ALA A 50 -6.95 -3.29 -23.13
CA ALA A 50 -6.64 -1.91 -22.80
C ALA A 50 -5.54 -1.99 -21.74
N GLU A 51 -4.49 -1.15 -21.88
CA GLU A 51 -3.56 -0.94 -20.77
C GLU A 51 -4.37 -0.68 -19.49
N ASP A 52 -3.87 -1.19 -18.38
CA ASP A 52 -4.48 -0.90 -17.08
C ASP A 52 -4.60 0.62 -17.00
N VAL A 53 -5.85 1.12 -16.97
CA VAL A 53 -6.09 2.54 -16.73
C VAL A 53 -5.50 2.78 -15.36
N VAL A 54 -4.35 3.46 -15.32
CA VAL A 54 -3.79 3.94 -14.07
C VAL A 54 -4.79 4.96 -13.56
N VAL A 55 -5.72 4.50 -12.74
CA VAL A 55 -6.59 5.37 -11.98
C VAL A 55 -5.67 6.03 -10.99
N GLU A 56 -5.25 7.26 -11.32
CA GLU A 56 -4.47 8.09 -10.41
C GLU A 56 -5.31 8.21 -9.13
N SER A 57 -4.82 7.58 -8.06
CA SER A 57 -5.54 7.55 -6.80
C SER A 57 -5.69 8.98 -6.32
N ASP A 58 -6.89 9.37 -5.88
CA ASP A 58 -7.14 10.71 -5.33
C ASP A 58 -6.04 11.02 -4.31
N PRO A 59 -5.22 12.06 -4.55
CA PRO A 59 -4.12 12.39 -3.66
C PRO A 59 -4.58 12.53 -2.20
N LEU A 60 -5.86 12.90 -1.97
CA LEU A 60 -6.40 13.16 -0.63
C LEU A 60 -6.66 11.86 0.10
N VAL A 61 -7.10 10.84 -0.63
CA VAL A 61 -7.23 9.47 -0.13
C VAL A 61 -5.84 8.95 0.25
N LEU A 62 -4.84 9.13 -0.62
CA LEU A 62 -3.46 8.70 -0.33
C LEU A 62 -2.88 9.39 0.91
N ALA A 63 -3.10 10.70 1.08
CA ALA A 63 -2.59 11.42 2.24
C ALA A 63 -3.30 11.04 3.55
N ARG A 64 -4.61 10.79 3.51
CA ARG A 64 -5.36 10.29 4.66
C ARG A 64 -4.88 8.90 5.06
N LEU A 65 -4.70 8.00 4.09
CA LEU A 65 -4.18 6.67 4.33
C LEU A 65 -2.78 6.72 4.95
N TRP A 66 -1.88 7.54 4.39
CA TRP A 66 -0.54 7.74 4.96
C TRP A 66 -0.58 8.25 6.40
N ALA A 67 -1.45 9.23 6.70
CA ALA A 67 -1.58 9.79 8.04
C ALA A 67 -2.13 8.75 9.02
N GLU A 68 -3.16 8.00 8.62
CA GLU A 68 -3.76 6.91 9.39
C GLU A 68 -2.73 5.82 9.71
N THR A 69 -2.02 5.31 8.70
CA THR A 69 -0.97 4.30 8.89
C THR A 69 0.16 4.81 9.78
N SER A 70 0.60 6.06 9.62
CA SER A 70 1.66 6.65 10.45
C SER A 70 1.26 6.76 11.93
N LEU A 71 0.00 7.10 12.18
CA LEU A 71 -0.55 7.17 13.54
C LEU A 71 -0.75 5.76 14.13
N GLN A 72 -1.26 4.82 13.33
CA GLN A 72 -1.45 3.44 13.78
C GLN A 72 -0.13 2.77 14.15
N ASN A 73 0.91 2.93 13.33
CA ASN A 73 2.24 2.36 13.57
C ASN A 73 2.93 2.88 14.84
N THR A 74 2.48 4.01 15.38
CA THR A 74 3.07 4.62 16.59
C THR A 74 2.12 4.60 17.79
N GLU A 75 0.92 4.01 17.65
CA GLU A 75 -0.07 3.98 18.73
C GLU A 75 0.40 3.14 19.92
N ALA A 76 0.95 1.94 19.67
CA ALA A 76 1.41 1.04 20.72
C ALA A 76 2.49 1.70 21.61
N LEU A 77 3.48 2.36 21.01
CA LEU A 77 4.51 3.09 21.74
C LEU A 77 3.95 4.21 22.61
N VAL A 78 2.91 4.91 22.14
CA VAL A 78 2.24 5.96 22.93
C VAL A 78 1.51 5.36 24.13
N SER A 79 0.79 4.26 23.93
CA SER A 79 0.09 3.56 25.00
C SER A 79 1.07 3.00 26.03
N GLN A 80 2.10 2.27 25.60
CA GLN A 80 3.12 1.72 26.49
C GLN A 80 3.82 2.80 27.33
N TYR A 81 4.15 3.95 26.74
CA TYR A 81 4.74 5.05 27.50
C TYR A 81 3.78 5.60 28.57
N ARG A 82 2.49 5.76 28.23
CA ARG A 82 1.47 6.23 29.18
C ARG A 82 1.26 5.24 30.31
N ASP A 83 1.11 3.96 29.98
CA ASP A 83 0.94 2.88 30.96
C ASP A 83 2.15 2.80 31.90
N ALA A 84 3.38 2.86 31.36
CA ALA A 84 4.59 2.89 32.17
C ALA A 84 4.66 4.11 33.10
N ARG A 85 4.24 5.28 32.61
CA ARG A 85 4.20 6.50 33.43
C ARG A 85 3.17 6.41 34.55
N ASP A 86 1.98 5.89 34.27
CA ASP A 86 0.90 5.75 35.25
C ASP A 86 1.22 4.70 36.32
N LEU A 87 2.03 3.69 35.96
CA LEU A 87 2.53 2.66 36.87
C LEU A 87 3.86 3.04 37.55
N GLU A 88 4.40 4.23 37.31
CA GLU A 88 5.73 4.67 37.77
C GLU A 88 6.86 3.70 37.40
N GLY A 89 6.71 2.99 36.27
CA GLY A 89 7.64 2.00 35.74
C GLY A 89 8.66 2.56 34.74
N PRO A 90 9.55 1.70 34.22
CA PRO A 90 10.51 2.10 33.19
C PRO A 90 9.80 2.43 31.87
N THR A 91 10.10 3.59 31.30
CA THR A 91 9.50 4.03 30.03
C THR A 91 10.29 3.50 28.82
N PRO A 92 9.63 3.13 27.71
CA PRO A 92 10.29 2.59 26.51
C PRO A 92 11.11 3.64 25.74
N ILE A 93 10.82 4.93 25.97
CA ILE A 93 11.53 6.09 25.42
C ILE A 93 11.65 7.18 26.48
N THR A 94 12.48 8.18 26.25
CA THR A 94 12.63 9.33 27.16
C THR A 94 11.42 10.27 27.07
N ALA A 95 11.23 11.12 28.09
CA ALA A 95 10.16 12.13 28.09
C ALA A 95 10.29 13.16 26.94
N GLU A 96 11.52 13.48 26.55
CA GLU A 96 11.82 14.34 25.40
C GLU A 96 11.42 13.68 24.09
N GLN A 97 11.76 12.40 23.92
CA GLN A 97 11.34 11.60 22.76
C GLN A 97 9.82 11.48 22.71
N PHE A 98 9.15 11.23 23.84
CA PHE A 98 7.70 11.17 23.89
C PHE A 98 7.03 12.49 23.51
N THR A 99 7.54 13.63 24.01
CA THR A 99 7.08 14.96 23.59
C THR A 99 7.24 15.16 22.08
N GLY A 100 8.43 14.84 21.54
CA GLY A 100 8.70 14.92 20.11
C GLY A 100 7.77 14.02 19.26
N LEU A 101 7.46 12.83 19.76
CA LEU A 101 6.51 11.90 19.13
C LEU A 101 5.10 12.51 19.07
N LEU A 102 4.61 13.09 20.17
CA LEU A 102 3.28 13.72 20.20
C LEU A 102 3.21 14.93 19.27
N THR A 103 4.26 15.77 19.23
CA THR A 103 4.35 16.90 18.30
C THR A 103 4.32 16.43 16.84
N TRP A 104 5.11 15.42 16.50
CA TRP A 104 5.11 14.85 15.15
C TRP A 104 3.75 14.24 14.79
N ARG A 105 3.13 13.44 15.68
CA ARG A 105 1.79 12.86 15.47
C ARG A 105 0.71 13.93 15.26
N GLN A 106 0.81 15.07 15.94
CA GLN A 106 -0.08 16.20 15.69
C GLN A 106 0.12 16.79 14.29
N ALA A 107 1.38 16.99 13.86
CA ALA A 107 1.67 17.47 12.52
C ALA A 107 1.16 16.50 11.43
N VAL A 108 1.24 15.19 11.66
CA VAL A 108 0.71 14.15 10.75
C VAL A 108 -0.81 14.29 10.56
N ARG A 109 -1.57 14.55 11.64
CA ARG A 109 -3.03 14.75 11.56
C ARG A 109 -3.43 15.99 10.77
N GLU A 110 -2.61 17.03 10.86
CA GLU A 110 -2.91 18.32 10.23
C GLU A 110 -2.41 18.39 8.78
N TRP A 111 -1.46 17.54 8.38
CA TRP A 111 -0.88 17.58 7.04
C TRP A 111 -1.90 17.40 5.90
N PRO A 112 -2.85 16.44 5.92
CA PRO A 112 -3.88 16.32 4.88
C PRO A 112 -4.83 17.53 4.78
N LYS A 113 -4.84 18.42 5.80
CA LYS A 113 -5.66 19.64 5.84
C LYS A 113 -4.85 20.90 5.50
N ALA A 114 -3.53 20.79 5.38
CA ALA A 114 -2.64 21.93 5.23
C ALA A 114 -2.69 22.52 3.82
N LYS A 115 -2.50 23.84 3.68
CA LYS A 115 -2.51 24.52 2.36
C LYS A 115 -1.41 24.04 1.38
N ARG A 116 -0.35 23.41 1.89
CA ARG A 116 0.80 22.91 1.10
C ARG A 116 0.61 21.47 0.60
N TYR A 117 -0.48 20.82 1.00
CA TYR A 117 -0.93 19.55 0.44
C TYR A 117 -1.32 19.74 -1.06
N PRO A 118 -1.09 18.76 -1.97
CA PRO A 118 -0.60 17.39 -1.78
C PRO A 118 0.91 17.17 -1.87
N ALA A 119 1.74 18.22 -1.80
CA ALA A 119 3.18 18.05 -1.99
C ALA A 119 3.78 17.09 -0.94
N GLU A 120 4.27 15.92 -1.36
CA GLU A 120 4.86 14.94 -0.45
C GLU A 120 6.05 15.49 0.34
N SER A 121 6.80 16.41 -0.27
CA SER A 121 7.90 17.14 0.38
C SER A 121 7.47 17.99 1.58
N SER A 122 6.17 18.21 1.76
CA SER A 122 5.61 18.90 2.92
C SER A 122 5.20 17.97 4.06
N ARG A 123 5.37 16.64 3.92
CA ARG A 123 5.10 15.68 4.99
C ARG A 123 5.95 15.99 6.23
N PRO A 124 5.38 15.88 7.44
CA PRO A 124 6.14 15.98 8.67
C PRO A 124 7.23 14.91 8.74
N ASN A 125 8.49 15.34 8.89
CA ASN A 125 9.62 14.43 9.06
C ASN A 125 9.49 13.67 10.39
N ALA A 126 9.53 12.34 10.32
CA ALA A 126 9.56 11.51 11.52
C ALA A 126 10.85 11.77 12.33
N PRO A 127 10.79 11.71 13.68
CA PRO A 127 11.99 11.77 14.50
C PRO A 127 12.96 10.63 14.13
N GLN A 128 14.25 10.93 14.01
CA GLN A 128 15.26 9.96 13.53
C GLN A 128 15.31 8.68 14.37
N TRP A 129 15.14 8.81 15.68
CA TRP A 129 15.15 7.69 16.64
C TRP A 129 13.93 6.76 16.51
N LEU A 130 12.81 7.23 15.93
CA LEU A 130 11.53 6.51 15.93
C LEU A 130 11.64 5.16 15.23
N SER A 131 12.31 5.13 14.08
CA SER A 131 12.48 3.90 13.30
C SER A 131 13.30 2.83 14.02
N ALA A 132 14.25 3.22 14.89
CA ALA A 132 15.03 2.29 15.67
C ALA A 132 14.19 1.68 16.80
N VAL A 133 13.33 2.48 17.44
CA VAL A 133 12.44 2.01 18.51
C VAL A 133 11.37 1.06 17.95
N LEU A 134 10.72 1.41 16.85
CA LEU A 134 9.66 0.58 16.26
C LEU A 134 10.15 -0.79 15.73
N LYS A 135 11.45 -0.93 15.43
CA LYS A 135 12.04 -2.21 15.02
C LYS A 135 12.31 -3.16 16.19
N ASN A 136 12.41 -2.64 17.41
CA ASN A 136 12.67 -3.46 18.60
C ASN A 136 11.40 -4.10 19.17
N ASP A 137 10.22 -3.71 18.68
CA ASP A 137 8.90 -4.24 19.06
C ASP A 137 8.36 -5.33 18.09
N GLN A 138 9.15 -5.76 17.09
CA GLN A 138 8.83 -6.86 16.17
C GLN A 138 9.72 -8.09 16.43
#